data_AF-A0A3N2K430-F1
#
_entry.id   AF-A0A3N2K430-F1
#
_cell.length_a   1.000
_cell.length_b   1.000
_cell.length_c   1.000
_cell.angle_alpha   90.00
_cell.angle_beta   90.00
_cell.angle_gamma   90.00
#
_symmetry.space_group_name_H-M   'P 1'
#
loop_
_entity.id
_entity.type
_entity.pdbx_description
1 polymer ?
#
loop_
_entity_poly.entity_id
_entity_poly.type
_entity_poly.pdbx_seq_one_letter_code
_entity_poly.pdbx_strand_id
1 'polypeptide(L)'
;MTAERVIPSFLACVRRNGNKEISDRSIRLWIVDMLLKGMKQTTCRRYVYALRSLYRDMNVDKHSGYDPFESVKEFTEYSYKSPDKRIADNLSLLRRLLKKDRKDSDWIISNVIQYLFYNVDASLEDVVSLRFGDICINCPQTDDIVESMRLSPQQKYVFPLYQGKKRNPRIISDLIVDMKTTLRSVGMDFGNSFSRESLTEMWIASALGCGISVSEIRGIIPSVPSGFAFLSLIEPSEINETRKTEIVNLVAETFNDKTIRWYVMKLRTGVTPDDITGSLPHGDNSPYKELSFYYPVRKNVRRNNKDKKKMVTRMVPYLPGLLFFRLRSDKVGKFMSGIGNMAWCYRRTNSPDSPYSYITQHEMTRFQRHIGKLTSDIEIELINHRQANIGDKVKINGGGLLDGMEGIVREICNTDGTRTYVLRLSETSFIRWNDIRVEEAFIEHAG
;
A
#
# COMPACT_ATOMS: atom_id res chain seq x y z
N MET A 1 6.87 -46.09 -20.76
CA MET A 1 5.91 -45.57 -19.77
C MET A 1 6.40 -44.41 -18.90
N THR A 2 7.49 -44.52 -18.12
CA THR A 2 7.96 -43.40 -17.27
C THR A 2 8.54 -42.22 -18.06
N ALA A 3 9.38 -42.48 -19.07
CA ALA A 3 9.98 -41.44 -19.92
C ALA A 3 8.95 -40.63 -20.72
N GLU A 4 7.88 -41.28 -21.20
CA GLU A 4 6.79 -40.67 -22.00
C GLU A 4 6.03 -39.59 -21.24
N ARG A 5 6.02 -39.61 -19.91
CA ARG A 5 5.38 -38.57 -19.09
C ARG A 5 6.39 -37.58 -18.49
N VAL A 6 7.60 -38.06 -18.17
CA VAL A 6 8.66 -37.26 -17.54
C VAL A 6 9.18 -36.18 -18.48
N ILE A 7 9.57 -36.55 -19.71
CA ILE A 7 10.20 -35.61 -20.66
C ILE A 7 9.22 -34.50 -21.05
N PRO A 8 7.96 -34.77 -21.47
CA PRO A 8 7.03 -33.70 -21.82
C PRO A 8 6.70 -32.78 -20.63
N SER A 9 6.58 -33.34 -19.43
CA SER A 9 6.34 -32.56 -18.20
C SER A 9 7.48 -31.59 -17.91
N PHE A 10 8.73 -32.07 -17.98
CA PHE A 10 9.91 -31.23 -17.78
C PHE A 10 10.04 -30.16 -18.87
N LEU A 11 9.93 -30.54 -20.15
CA LEU A 11 10.01 -29.59 -21.27
C LEU A 11 8.92 -28.52 -21.22
N ALA A 12 7.70 -28.86 -20.79
CA ALA A 12 6.63 -27.89 -20.59
C ALA A 12 6.99 -26.86 -19.51
N CYS A 13 7.63 -27.29 -18.42
CA CYS A 13 8.11 -26.39 -17.36
C CYS A 13 9.25 -25.48 -17.86
N VAL A 14 10.22 -26.05 -18.58
CA VAL A 14 11.35 -25.31 -19.18
C VAL A 14 10.85 -24.22 -20.13
N ARG A 15 9.93 -24.55 -21.04
CA ARG A 15 9.33 -23.60 -21.99
C ARG A 15 8.58 -22.48 -21.29
N ARG A 16 7.79 -22.78 -20.26
CA ARG A 16 7.02 -21.76 -19.51
C ARG A 16 7.93 -20.75 -18.82
N ASN A 17 9.10 -21.17 -18.36
CA ASN A 17 10.04 -20.32 -17.63
C ASN A 17 11.15 -19.74 -18.52
N GLY A 18 11.10 -19.94 -19.85
CA GLY A 18 12.10 -19.40 -20.79
C GLY A 18 13.51 -20.00 -20.65
N ASN A 19 13.65 -21.13 -19.96
CA ASN A 19 14.94 -21.80 -19.81
C ASN A 19 15.34 -22.46 -21.13
N LYS A 20 16.62 -22.40 -21.51
CA LYS A 20 17.14 -22.98 -22.76
C LYS A 20 17.86 -24.32 -22.56
N GLU A 21 18.31 -24.60 -21.34
CA GLU A 21 19.14 -25.75 -21.01
C GLU A 21 18.70 -26.41 -19.68
N ILE A 22 19.15 -27.64 -19.46
CA ILE A 22 18.96 -28.36 -18.19
C ILE A 22 19.96 -27.79 -17.17
N SER A 23 19.45 -26.99 -16.24
CA SER A 23 20.20 -26.42 -15.11
C SER A 23 19.58 -26.82 -13.78
N ASP A 24 20.33 -26.64 -12.67
CA ASP A 24 19.80 -26.83 -11.31
C ASP A 24 18.51 -26.03 -11.09
N ARG A 25 18.48 -24.77 -11.55
CA ARG A 25 17.31 -23.88 -11.48
C ARG A 25 16.11 -24.47 -12.21
N SER A 26 16.31 -24.99 -13.43
CA SER A 26 15.22 -25.58 -14.21
C SER A 26 14.62 -26.83 -13.54
N ILE A 27 15.45 -27.65 -12.89
CA ILE A 27 15.03 -28.84 -12.16
C ILE A 27 14.27 -28.46 -10.88
N ARG A 28 14.78 -27.49 -10.12
CA ARG A 28 14.12 -26.97 -8.90
C ARG A 28 12.75 -26.39 -9.22
N LEU A 29 12.64 -25.58 -10.27
CA LEU A 29 11.35 -25.05 -10.77
C LEU A 29 10.38 -26.16 -11.17
N TRP A 30 10.87 -27.20 -11.85
CA TRP A 30 10.04 -28.33 -12.24
C TRP A 30 9.52 -29.11 -11.03
N ILE A 31 10.37 -29.38 -10.03
CA ILE A 31 9.95 -30.02 -8.78
C ILE A 31 8.84 -29.21 -8.08
N VAL A 32 9.01 -27.89 -7.99
CA VAL A 32 8.02 -27.01 -7.38
C VAL A 32 6.71 -27.00 -8.18
N ASP A 33 6.76 -26.91 -9.52
CA ASP A 33 5.56 -27.01 -10.37
C ASP A 33 4.83 -28.36 -10.18
N MET A 34 5.57 -29.45 -10.02
CA MET A 34 5.00 -30.76 -9.74
C MET A 34 4.26 -30.80 -8.39
N LEU A 35 4.87 -30.25 -7.34
CA LEU A 35 4.28 -30.20 -6.00
C LEU A 35 3.07 -29.26 -5.92
N LEU A 36 3.12 -28.13 -6.62
CA LEU A 36 2.00 -27.19 -6.74
C LEU A 36 0.79 -27.83 -7.43
N LYS A 37 1.02 -28.71 -8.41
CA LYS A 37 -0.03 -29.53 -9.04
C LYS A 37 -0.57 -30.65 -8.14
N GLY A 38 -0.09 -30.75 -6.90
CA GLY A 38 -0.53 -31.75 -5.94
C GLY A 38 0.06 -33.15 -6.16
N MET A 39 1.17 -33.28 -6.91
CA MET A 39 1.85 -34.57 -6.98
C MET A 39 2.48 -34.93 -5.65
N LYS A 40 2.34 -36.21 -5.28
CA LYS A 40 3.02 -36.78 -4.10
C LYS A 40 4.53 -36.66 -4.28
N GLN A 41 5.24 -36.32 -3.20
CA GLN A 41 6.69 -36.19 -3.24
C GLN A 41 7.41 -37.47 -3.73
N THR A 42 6.90 -38.65 -3.38
CA THR A 42 7.42 -39.94 -3.88
C THR A 42 7.35 -40.05 -5.40
N THR A 43 6.29 -39.51 -6.01
CA THR A 43 6.14 -39.44 -7.48
C THR A 43 7.14 -38.43 -8.06
N CYS A 44 7.27 -37.24 -7.47
CA CYS A 44 8.25 -36.24 -7.89
C CYS A 44 9.68 -36.81 -7.88
N ARG A 45 10.07 -37.52 -6.80
CA ARG A 45 11.37 -38.20 -6.70
C ARG A 45 11.58 -39.21 -7.82
N ARG A 46 10.59 -40.07 -8.08
CA ARG A 46 10.66 -41.03 -9.21
C ARG A 46 10.87 -40.33 -10.55
N TYR A 47 10.22 -39.19 -10.77
CA TYR A 47 10.32 -38.43 -12.01
C TYR A 47 11.71 -37.78 -12.16
N VAL A 48 12.24 -37.21 -11.08
CA VAL A 48 13.60 -36.64 -11.04
C VAL A 48 14.65 -37.72 -11.27
N TYR A 49 14.55 -38.88 -10.63
CA TYR A 49 15.48 -40.00 -10.85
C TYR A 49 15.44 -40.52 -12.29
N ALA A 50 14.25 -40.64 -12.88
CA ALA A 50 14.11 -41.03 -14.28
C ALA A 50 14.76 -40.02 -15.23
N LEU A 51 14.56 -38.71 -14.98
CA LEU A 51 15.20 -37.66 -15.78
C LEU A 51 16.73 -37.66 -15.60
N ARG A 52 17.23 -37.87 -14.38
CA ARG A 52 18.66 -37.98 -14.09
C ARG A 52 19.31 -39.16 -14.82
N SER A 53 18.65 -40.32 -14.84
CA SER A 53 19.14 -41.49 -15.59
C SER A 53 19.27 -41.17 -17.07
N LEU A 54 18.21 -40.61 -17.67
CA LEU A 54 18.21 -40.21 -19.08
C LEU A 54 19.28 -39.16 -19.39
N TYR A 55 19.48 -38.20 -18.50
CA TYR A 55 20.54 -37.19 -18.63
C TYR A 55 21.93 -37.83 -18.65
N ARG A 56 22.20 -38.78 -17.76
CA ARG A 56 23.49 -39.50 -17.71
C ARG A 56 23.72 -40.40 -18.92
N ASP A 57 22.66 -41.02 -19.45
CA ASP A 57 22.75 -41.88 -20.63
C ASP A 57 23.04 -41.06 -21.91
N MET A 58 22.57 -39.81 -21.96
CA MET A 58 22.74 -38.90 -23.10
C MET A 58 24.01 -38.04 -23.02
N ASN A 59 24.44 -37.63 -21.83
CA ASN A 59 25.67 -36.87 -21.62
C ASN A 59 26.85 -37.82 -21.36
N VAL A 60 27.37 -38.39 -22.45
CA VAL A 60 28.51 -39.32 -22.47
C VAL A 60 29.86 -38.62 -22.17
N ASP A 61 29.93 -37.29 -22.29
CA ASP A 61 31.14 -36.51 -22.02
C ASP A 61 31.34 -36.25 -20.51
N LYS A 62 32.19 -37.08 -19.91
CA LYS A 62 32.66 -37.01 -18.51
C LYS A 62 33.43 -35.73 -18.14
N HIS A 63 33.49 -34.72 -19.00
CA HIS A 63 34.52 -33.68 -18.96
C HIS A 63 34.09 -32.36 -18.28
N SER A 64 32.80 -32.14 -18.00
CA SER A 64 32.37 -30.91 -17.31
C SER A 64 32.27 -31.04 -15.79
N GLY A 65 32.25 -32.26 -15.23
CA GLY A 65 32.13 -32.51 -13.77
C GLY A 65 30.85 -31.99 -13.10
N TYR A 66 30.03 -31.22 -13.83
CA TYR A 66 28.83 -30.54 -13.34
C TYR A 66 27.59 -31.41 -13.62
N ASP A 67 27.04 -32.00 -12.55
CA ASP A 67 25.74 -32.69 -12.57
C ASP A 67 24.69 -31.75 -11.94
N PRO A 68 23.77 -31.14 -12.72
CA PRO A 68 22.76 -30.23 -12.18
C PRO A 68 21.81 -30.92 -11.18
N PHE A 69 21.74 -32.26 -11.18
CA PHE A 69 20.94 -33.04 -10.24
C PHE A 69 21.60 -33.23 -8.88
N GLU A 70 22.92 -33.06 -8.75
CA GLU A 70 23.61 -33.14 -7.45
C GLU A 70 23.14 -32.04 -6.50
N SER A 71 22.96 -30.82 -7.01
CA SER A 71 22.43 -29.70 -6.24
C SER A 71 21.00 -29.94 -5.71
N VAL A 72 20.27 -30.91 -6.26
CA VAL A 72 18.87 -31.19 -5.93
C VAL A 72 18.73 -32.44 -5.04
N LYS A 73 19.84 -33.02 -4.59
CA LYS A 73 19.80 -34.14 -3.62
C LYS A 73 19.10 -33.77 -2.32
N GLU A 74 19.24 -32.54 -1.84
CA GLU A 74 18.56 -32.05 -0.63
C GLU A 74 17.03 -32.24 -0.70
N PHE A 75 16.42 -32.14 -1.89
CA PHE A 75 14.99 -32.42 -2.08
C PHE A 75 14.60 -33.87 -1.75
N THR A 76 15.55 -34.79 -1.89
CA THR A 76 15.36 -36.21 -1.57
C THR A 76 15.52 -36.50 -0.07
N GLU A 77 16.11 -35.57 0.68
CA GLU A 77 16.39 -35.71 2.11
C GLU A 77 15.23 -35.14 2.96
N TYR A 78 14.66 -34.00 2.55
CA TYR A 78 13.54 -33.37 3.26
C TYR A 78 12.18 -33.93 2.85
N SER A 79 11.20 -33.89 3.75
CA SER A 79 9.79 -34.23 3.47
C SER A 79 8.98 -32.96 3.23
N TYR A 80 8.38 -32.85 2.05
CA TYR A 80 7.54 -31.71 1.69
C TYR A 80 6.08 -32.15 1.58
N LYS A 81 5.20 -31.40 2.24
CA LYS A 81 3.76 -31.58 2.11
C LYS A 81 3.26 -30.85 0.87
N SER A 82 2.29 -31.44 0.18
CA SER A 82 1.53 -30.71 -0.84
C SER A 82 0.70 -29.61 -0.17
N PRO A 83 0.42 -28.50 -0.86
CA PRO A 83 -0.46 -27.45 -0.33
C PRO A 83 -1.81 -28.02 0.11
N ASP A 84 -2.34 -27.53 1.24
CA ASP A 84 -3.66 -27.94 1.71
C ASP A 84 -4.73 -27.44 0.72
N LYS A 85 -5.61 -28.35 0.28
CA LYS A 85 -6.72 -28.02 -0.61
C LYS A 85 -7.65 -26.98 -0.01
N ARG A 86 -7.76 -26.93 1.33
CA ARG A 86 -8.57 -25.94 2.06
C ARG A 86 -8.15 -24.50 1.78
N ILE A 87 -6.90 -24.25 1.34
CA ILE A 87 -6.41 -22.89 1.08
C ILE A 87 -7.25 -22.22 -0.02
N ALA A 88 -7.54 -22.95 -1.10
CA ALA A 88 -8.36 -22.42 -2.20
C ALA A 88 -9.81 -22.14 -1.75
N ASP A 89 -10.38 -23.05 -0.97
CA ASP A 89 -11.73 -22.90 -0.41
C ASP A 89 -11.80 -21.68 0.53
N ASN A 90 -10.86 -21.55 1.47
CA ASN A 90 -10.76 -20.43 2.38
C ASN A 90 -10.53 -19.10 1.66
N LEU A 91 -9.71 -19.07 0.60
CA LEU A 91 -9.46 -17.88 -0.20
C LEU A 91 -10.75 -17.36 -0.85
N SER A 92 -11.62 -18.26 -1.33
CA SER A 92 -12.92 -17.87 -1.88
C SER A 92 -13.85 -17.24 -0.84
N LEU A 93 -13.75 -17.69 0.42
CA LEU A 93 -14.56 -17.21 1.54
C LEU A 93 -14.06 -15.88 2.12
N LEU A 94 -12.77 -15.57 1.96
CA LEU A 94 -12.15 -14.37 2.54
C LEU A 94 -12.85 -13.09 2.08
N ARG A 95 -13.38 -13.06 0.84
CA ARG A 95 -14.15 -11.92 0.29
C ARG A 95 -15.40 -11.57 1.08
N ARG A 96 -15.92 -12.48 1.90
CA ARG A 96 -17.07 -12.20 2.77
C ARG A 96 -16.74 -11.16 3.86
N LEU A 97 -15.46 -11.01 4.24
CA LEU A 97 -15.01 -9.97 5.17
C LEU A 97 -15.22 -8.55 4.63
N LEU A 98 -15.25 -8.37 3.30
CA LEU A 98 -15.53 -7.08 2.65
C LEU A 98 -16.96 -6.57 2.91
N LYS A 99 -17.87 -7.45 3.36
CA LYS A 99 -19.26 -7.10 3.65
C LYS A 99 -19.47 -6.59 5.08
N LYS A 100 -18.44 -6.62 5.91
CA LYS A 100 -18.51 -6.23 7.31
C LYS A 100 -18.58 -4.72 7.46
N ASP A 101 -19.56 -4.26 8.24
CA ASP A 101 -19.76 -2.85 8.55
C ASP A 101 -19.22 -2.55 9.95
N ARG A 102 -18.97 -1.27 10.24
CA ARG A 102 -18.50 -0.77 11.54
C ARG A 102 -19.40 -1.15 12.72
N LYS A 103 -20.68 -1.46 12.45
CA LYS A 103 -21.63 -1.94 13.46
C LYS A 103 -21.38 -3.38 13.87
N ASP A 104 -20.68 -4.16 13.06
CA ASP A 104 -20.39 -5.56 13.35
C ASP A 104 -19.31 -5.66 14.44
N SER A 105 -19.52 -6.57 15.40
CA SER A 105 -18.60 -6.77 16.53
C SER A 105 -17.21 -7.22 16.09
N ASP A 106 -17.11 -7.91 14.96
CA ASP A 106 -15.86 -8.41 14.38
C ASP A 106 -15.25 -7.49 13.32
N TRP A 107 -15.77 -6.26 13.16
CA TRP A 107 -15.30 -5.31 12.15
C TRP A 107 -13.81 -4.97 12.27
N ILE A 108 -13.32 -4.71 13.49
CA ILE A 108 -11.91 -4.38 13.73
C ILE A 108 -11.02 -5.56 13.31
N ILE A 109 -11.35 -6.77 13.78
CA ILE A 109 -10.59 -7.98 13.51
C ILE A 109 -10.64 -8.34 12.01
N SER A 110 -11.79 -8.15 11.36
CA SER A 110 -11.96 -8.36 9.93
C SER A 110 -11.04 -7.45 9.11
N ASN A 111 -10.85 -6.20 9.54
CA ASN A 111 -9.93 -5.26 8.89
C ASN A 111 -8.47 -5.56 9.22
N VAL A 112 -8.15 -6.04 10.42
CA VAL A 112 -6.79 -6.54 10.75
C VAL A 112 -6.41 -7.70 9.83
N ILE A 113 -7.31 -8.67 9.63
CA ILE A 113 -7.09 -9.80 8.72
C ILE A 113 -6.84 -9.30 7.29
N GLN A 114 -7.69 -8.41 6.80
CA GLN A 114 -7.55 -7.87 5.44
C GLN A 114 -6.26 -7.07 5.29
N TYR A 115 -5.89 -6.25 6.27
CA TYR A 115 -4.64 -5.51 6.27
C TYR A 115 -3.42 -6.44 6.19
N LEU A 116 -3.38 -7.49 7.02
CA LEU A 116 -2.30 -8.50 6.99
C LEU A 116 -2.28 -9.32 5.69
N PHE A 117 -3.44 -9.53 5.07
CA PHE A 117 -3.51 -10.20 3.78
C PHE A 117 -2.96 -9.32 2.65
N TYR A 118 -3.31 -8.03 2.60
CA TYR A 118 -2.79 -7.12 1.58
C TYR A 118 -1.34 -6.72 1.83
N ASN A 119 -0.91 -6.62 3.09
CA ASN A 119 0.46 -6.35 3.47
C ASN A 119 1.13 -7.64 3.96
N VAL A 120 1.58 -8.45 2.99
CA VAL A 120 2.13 -9.79 3.25
C VAL A 120 3.38 -9.78 4.13
N ASP A 121 4.11 -8.66 4.17
CA ASP A 121 5.31 -8.48 4.99
C ASP A 121 5.00 -8.08 6.43
N ALA A 122 3.80 -7.55 6.68
CA ALA A 122 3.43 -7.10 8.01
C ALA A 122 3.27 -8.27 8.99
N SER A 123 3.96 -8.14 10.11
CA SER A 123 3.81 -8.98 11.30
C SER A 123 2.62 -8.55 12.16
N LEU A 124 2.29 -9.34 13.19
CA LEU A 124 1.27 -8.95 14.15
C LEU A 124 1.76 -7.80 15.04
N GLU A 125 3.06 -7.73 15.30
CA GLU A 125 3.74 -6.64 15.99
C GLU A 125 3.58 -5.31 15.24
N ASP A 126 3.72 -5.33 13.91
CA ASP A 126 3.53 -4.15 13.05
C ASP A 126 2.08 -3.66 13.15
N VAL A 127 1.10 -4.55 13.10
CA VAL A 127 -0.32 -4.20 13.26
C VAL A 127 -0.62 -3.59 14.63
N VAL A 128 -0.08 -4.17 15.70
CA VAL A 128 -0.31 -3.66 17.07
C VAL A 128 0.29 -2.27 17.25
N SER A 129 1.43 -2.00 16.61
CA SER A 129 2.17 -0.75 16.72
C SER A 129 1.77 0.33 15.70
N LEU A 130 1.02 -0.03 14.65
CA LEU A 130 0.65 0.84 13.54
C LEU A 130 -0.09 2.11 13.99
N ARG A 131 0.44 3.28 13.62
CA ARG A 131 -0.11 4.60 13.94
C ARG A 131 -0.60 5.32 12.70
N PHE A 132 -1.52 6.24 12.93
CA PHE A 132 -1.93 7.16 11.88
C PHE A 132 -0.78 8.08 11.48
N GLY A 133 -0.47 8.10 10.18
CA GLY A 133 0.62 8.90 9.62
C GLY A 133 1.90 8.11 9.37
N ASP A 134 1.98 6.85 9.83
CA ASP A 134 3.06 5.95 9.45
C ASP A 134 3.01 5.67 7.94
N ILE A 135 4.17 5.58 7.31
CA ILE A 135 4.28 5.25 5.89
C ILE A 135 3.96 3.76 5.74
N CYS A 136 2.80 3.45 5.17
CA CYS A 136 2.38 2.09 4.88
C CYS A 136 2.88 1.64 3.49
N ILE A 137 2.74 0.36 3.19
CA ILE A 137 2.91 -0.17 1.83
C ILE A 137 1.99 0.59 0.87
N ASN A 138 2.47 0.85 -0.35
CA ASN A 138 1.70 1.58 -1.35
C ASN A 138 0.61 0.70 -1.98
N CYS A 139 -0.44 0.42 -1.21
CA CYS A 139 -1.57 -0.42 -1.57
C CYS A 139 -2.89 0.31 -1.29
N PRO A 140 -3.70 0.62 -2.31
CA PRO A 140 -4.97 1.34 -2.12
C PRO A 140 -5.92 0.65 -1.13
N GLN A 141 -5.91 -0.68 -1.10
CA GLN A 141 -6.74 -1.47 -0.19
C GLN A 141 -6.34 -1.27 1.27
N THR A 142 -5.03 -1.12 1.56
CA THR A 142 -4.58 -0.82 2.93
C THR A 142 -4.87 0.60 3.33
N ASP A 143 -4.77 1.56 2.39
CA ASP A 143 -5.11 2.97 2.63
C ASP A 143 -6.60 3.12 3.01
N ASP A 144 -7.49 2.46 2.26
CA ASP A 144 -8.93 2.45 2.55
C ASP A 144 -9.22 1.87 3.95
N ILE A 145 -8.53 0.79 4.35
CA ILE A 145 -8.67 0.21 5.69
C ILE A 145 -8.22 1.21 6.75
N VAL A 146 -7.02 1.78 6.60
CA VAL A 146 -6.45 2.73 7.57
C VAL A 146 -7.39 3.93 7.72
N GLU A 147 -7.89 4.49 6.64
CA GLU A 147 -8.80 5.64 6.72
C GLU A 147 -10.14 5.28 7.36
N SER A 148 -10.72 4.14 7.03
CA SER A 148 -11.98 3.67 7.63
C SER A 148 -11.88 3.48 9.16
N MET A 149 -10.67 3.19 9.65
CA MET A 149 -10.37 3.02 11.08
C MET A 149 -10.28 4.33 11.86
N ARG A 150 -10.23 5.49 11.20
CA ARG A 150 -10.11 6.78 11.88
C ARG A 150 -11.46 7.21 12.45
N LEU A 151 -11.67 6.94 13.75
CA LEU A 151 -12.91 7.31 14.43
C LEU A 151 -12.85 8.70 15.08
N SER A 152 -11.65 9.15 15.44
CA SER A 152 -11.39 10.44 16.07
C SER A 152 -10.05 11.02 15.57
N PRO A 153 -9.93 12.35 15.40
CA PRO A 153 -8.67 13.00 15.06
C PRO A 153 -7.55 12.75 16.07
N GLN A 154 -7.89 12.50 17.33
CA GLN A 154 -6.92 12.30 18.43
C GLN A 154 -6.43 10.84 18.54
N GLN A 155 -7.01 9.93 17.76
CA GLN A 155 -6.66 8.52 17.81
C GLN A 155 -5.23 8.32 17.31
N LYS A 156 -4.38 7.69 18.14
CA LYS A 156 -2.97 7.46 17.82
C LYS A 156 -2.75 6.21 16.96
N TYR A 157 -3.36 5.09 17.34
CA TYR A 157 -3.19 3.79 16.70
C TYR A 157 -4.29 3.53 15.68
N VAL A 158 -3.96 2.91 14.55
CA VAL A 158 -4.95 2.56 13.51
C VAL A 158 -5.96 1.56 14.07
N PHE A 159 -5.48 0.43 14.62
CA PHE A 159 -6.34 -0.58 15.21
C PHE A 159 -6.43 -0.36 16.74
N PRO A 160 -7.62 -0.13 17.31
CA PRO A 160 -7.79 0.09 18.75
C PRO A 160 -7.77 -1.23 19.52
N LEU A 161 -6.59 -1.82 19.70
CA LEU A 161 -6.36 -3.15 20.28
C LEU A 161 -5.99 -3.09 21.77
N TYR A 162 -6.52 -2.10 22.48
CA TYR A 162 -6.23 -1.86 23.91
C TYR A 162 -4.74 -1.62 24.21
N GLN A 163 -4.00 -1.01 23.28
CA GLN A 163 -2.62 -0.60 23.49
C GLN A 163 -2.50 0.29 24.75
N GLY A 164 -1.47 0.05 25.56
CA GLY A 164 -1.27 0.74 26.85
C GLY A 164 -2.07 0.15 28.01
N LYS A 165 -3.16 -0.59 27.76
CA LYS A 165 -3.89 -1.36 28.79
C LYS A 165 -3.41 -2.80 28.89
N LYS A 166 -3.01 -3.40 27.77
CA LYS A 166 -2.43 -4.75 27.69
C LYS A 166 -0.98 -4.68 27.20
N ARG A 167 -0.15 -5.65 27.60
CA ARG A 167 1.20 -5.84 27.06
C ARG A 167 1.12 -6.43 25.64
N ASN A 168 2.01 -6.00 24.74
CA ASN A 168 2.01 -6.40 23.33
C ASN A 168 1.92 -7.93 23.10
N PRO A 169 2.69 -8.80 23.80
CA PRO A 169 2.60 -10.25 23.59
C PRO A 169 1.20 -10.81 23.88
N ARG A 170 0.48 -10.22 24.85
CA ARG A 170 -0.88 -10.62 25.17
C ARG A 170 -1.87 -10.17 24.09
N ILE A 171 -1.70 -8.95 23.57
CA ILE A 171 -2.51 -8.44 22.45
C ILE A 171 -2.35 -9.35 21.23
N ILE A 172 -1.13 -9.78 20.92
CA ILE A 172 -0.83 -10.68 19.79
C ILE A 172 -1.48 -12.05 19.97
N SER A 173 -1.39 -12.62 21.18
CA SER A 173 -2.03 -13.89 21.52
C SER A 173 -3.56 -13.80 21.38
N ASP A 174 -4.17 -12.74 21.91
CA ASP A 174 -5.62 -12.49 21.79
C ASP A 174 -6.01 -12.29 20.31
N LEU A 175 -5.23 -11.53 19.52
CA LEU A 175 -5.47 -11.31 18.09
C LEU A 175 -5.52 -12.62 17.30
N ILE A 176 -4.60 -13.57 17.54
CA ILE A 176 -4.61 -14.86 16.82
C ILE A 176 -5.91 -15.62 17.09
N VAL A 177 -6.38 -15.62 18.34
CA VAL A 177 -7.63 -16.27 18.75
C VAL A 177 -8.83 -15.58 18.11
N ASP A 178 -8.88 -14.26 18.16
CA ASP A 178 -9.96 -13.46 17.58
C ASP A 178 -10.02 -13.63 16.06
N MET A 179 -8.87 -13.55 15.37
CA MET A 179 -8.76 -13.79 13.93
C MET A 179 -9.25 -15.19 13.55
N LYS A 180 -8.81 -16.22 14.28
CA LYS A 180 -9.29 -17.60 14.06
C LYS A 180 -10.81 -17.70 14.21
N THR A 181 -11.36 -17.02 15.21
CA THR A 181 -12.80 -17.03 15.50
C THR A 181 -13.59 -16.31 14.41
N THR A 182 -13.14 -15.12 13.98
CA THR A 182 -13.74 -14.36 12.88
C THR A 182 -13.67 -15.12 11.55
N LEU A 183 -12.55 -15.76 11.23
CA LEU A 183 -12.45 -16.53 9.99
C LEU A 183 -13.35 -17.77 10.00
N ARG A 184 -13.45 -18.46 11.15
CA ARG A 184 -14.38 -19.60 11.33
C ARG A 184 -15.84 -19.16 11.24
N SER A 185 -16.22 -18.00 11.77
CA SER A 185 -17.60 -17.49 11.68
C SER A 185 -18.04 -17.23 10.23
N VAL A 186 -17.07 -16.95 9.34
CA VAL A 186 -17.28 -16.77 7.90
C VAL A 186 -17.35 -18.11 7.15
N GLY A 187 -17.01 -19.21 7.81
CA GLY A 187 -17.07 -20.58 7.30
C GLY A 187 -15.72 -21.19 6.90
N MET A 188 -14.60 -20.56 7.23
CA MET A 188 -13.27 -21.11 6.91
C MET A 188 -12.86 -22.24 7.84
N ASP A 189 -12.12 -23.20 7.28
CA ASP A 189 -11.54 -24.32 8.02
C ASP A 189 -10.01 -24.30 7.95
N PHE A 190 -9.36 -24.27 9.11
CA PHE A 190 -7.90 -24.36 9.27
C PHE A 190 -7.48 -25.65 9.99
N GLY A 191 -8.40 -26.60 10.15
CA GLY A 191 -8.21 -27.78 10.97
C GLY A 191 -7.88 -27.40 12.42
N ASN A 192 -6.76 -27.91 12.94
CA ASN A 192 -6.40 -27.79 14.35
C ASN A 192 -5.69 -26.47 14.70
N SER A 193 -4.98 -25.85 13.75
CA SER A 193 -4.12 -24.69 14.02
C SER A 193 -4.33 -23.56 13.02
N PHE A 194 -4.39 -22.33 13.53
CA PHE A 194 -4.39 -21.10 12.73
C PHE A 194 -3.21 -20.25 13.19
N SER A 195 -2.50 -19.64 12.26
CA SER A 195 -1.42 -18.69 12.53
C SER A 195 -1.39 -17.62 11.45
N ARG A 196 -0.53 -16.61 11.63
CA ARG A 196 -0.27 -15.60 10.59
C ARG A 196 0.19 -16.22 9.27
N GLU A 197 0.90 -17.35 9.33
CA GLU A 197 1.33 -18.09 8.12
C GLU A 197 0.14 -18.52 7.27
N SER A 198 -1.01 -18.87 7.87
CA SER A 198 -2.20 -19.27 7.11
C SER A 198 -2.69 -18.19 6.14
N LEU A 199 -2.54 -16.90 6.50
CA LEU A 199 -2.84 -15.80 5.58
C LEU A 199 -1.77 -15.64 4.50
N THR A 200 -0.49 -15.89 4.81
CA THR A 200 0.59 -15.91 3.80
C THR A 200 0.39 -17.05 2.81
N GLU A 201 -0.04 -18.23 3.25
CA GLU A 201 -0.37 -19.37 2.40
C GLU A 201 -1.49 -19.04 1.41
N MET A 202 -2.54 -18.36 1.89
CA MET A 202 -3.62 -17.86 1.03
C MET A 202 -3.13 -16.79 0.06
N TRP A 203 -2.24 -15.89 0.50
CA TRP A 203 -1.64 -14.87 -0.36
C TRP A 203 -0.79 -15.50 -1.48
N ILE A 204 0.04 -16.50 -1.15
CA ILE A 204 0.84 -17.27 -2.13
C ILE A 204 -0.08 -17.93 -3.16
N ALA A 205 -1.16 -18.57 -2.72
CA ALA A 205 -2.13 -19.18 -3.64
C ALA A 205 -2.77 -18.13 -4.57
N SER A 206 -3.09 -16.94 -4.05
CA SER A 206 -3.62 -15.83 -4.86
C SER A 206 -2.58 -15.31 -5.86
N ALA A 207 -1.33 -15.13 -5.45
CA ALA A 207 -0.23 -14.68 -6.31
C ALA A 207 0.05 -15.66 -7.45
N LEU A 208 0.04 -16.97 -7.16
CA LEU A 208 0.14 -18.01 -8.18
C LEU A 208 -1.04 -17.96 -9.17
N GLY A 209 -2.25 -17.71 -8.68
CA GLY A 209 -3.44 -17.50 -9.52
C GLY A 209 -3.34 -16.28 -10.43
N CYS A 210 -2.57 -15.26 -10.02
CA CYS A 210 -2.25 -14.08 -10.84
C CYS A 210 -1.13 -14.32 -11.86
N GLY A 211 -0.53 -15.53 -11.89
CA GLY A 211 0.58 -15.86 -12.77
C GLY A 211 1.94 -15.31 -12.32
N ILE A 212 2.08 -14.87 -11.06
CA ILE A 212 3.36 -14.42 -10.50
C ILE A 212 4.31 -15.61 -10.37
N SER A 213 5.58 -15.42 -10.73
CA SER A 213 6.57 -16.50 -10.65
C SER A 213 6.88 -16.88 -9.20
N VAL A 214 7.21 -18.15 -8.97
CA VAL A 214 7.58 -18.64 -7.63
C VAL A 214 8.83 -17.96 -7.06
N SER A 215 9.76 -17.55 -7.91
CA SER A 215 10.95 -16.78 -7.51
C SER A 215 10.59 -15.36 -7.07
N GLU A 216 9.64 -14.70 -7.76
CA GLU A 216 9.13 -13.38 -7.33
C GLU A 216 8.37 -13.51 -6.00
N ILE A 217 7.50 -14.50 -5.86
CA ILE A 217 6.80 -14.77 -4.59
C ILE A 217 7.80 -14.96 -3.45
N ARG A 218 8.88 -15.71 -3.68
CA ARG A 218 9.95 -15.95 -2.70
C ARG A 218 10.72 -14.69 -2.32
N GLY A 219 10.89 -13.74 -3.23
CA GLY A 219 11.52 -12.46 -2.96
C GLY A 219 10.62 -11.46 -2.22
N ILE A 220 9.30 -11.68 -2.20
CA ILE A 220 8.35 -10.83 -1.49
C ILE A 220 8.09 -11.35 -0.08
N ILE A 221 7.73 -12.63 0.08
CA ILE A 221 7.29 -13.13 1.39
C ILE A 221 8.43 -13.09 2.43
N PRO A 222 8.15 -12.70 3.69
CA PRO A 222 9.19 -12.57 4.72
C PRO A 222 9.76 -13.93 5.15
N SER A 223 8.93 -14.98 5.13
CA SER A 223 9.32 -16.35 5.45
C SER A 223 8.49 -17.35 4.65
N VAL A 224 9.04 -18.55 4.43
CA VAL A 224 8.31 -19.63 3.75
C VAL A 224 7.37 -20.31 4.76
N PRO A 225 6.05 -20.28 4.57
CA PRO A 225 5.13 -20.94 5.47
C PRO A 225 5.22 -22.47 5.32
N SER A 226 4.91 -23.19 6.39
CA SER A 226 5.08 -24.64 6.44
C SER A 226 4.30 -25.42 5.36
N GLY A 227 3.12 -24.95 4.95
CA GLY A 227 2.33 -25.55 3.87
C GLY A 227 2.94 -25.38 2.47
N PHE A 228 3.89 -24.45 2.32
CA PHE A 228 4.65 -24.22 1.08
C PHE A 228 6.16 -24.39 1.29
N ALA A 229 6.58 -25.22 2.25
CA ALA A 229 8.00 -25.42 2.58
C ALA A 229 8.88 -25.77 1.37
N PHE A 230 8.33 -26.40 0.32
CA PHE A 230 9.05 -26.71 -0.92
C PHE A 230 9.49 -25.47 -1.73
N LEU A 231 8.92 -24.30 -1.47
CA LEU A 231 9.39 -23.05 -2.09
C LEU A 231 10.78 -22.63 -1.57
N SER A 232 11.27 -23.21 -0.47
CA SER A 232 12.67 -23.05 -0.03
C SER A 232 13.69 -23.55 -1.05
N LEU A 233 13.28 -24.44 -1.96
CA LEU A 233 14.13 -24.93 -3.05
C LEU A 233 14.43 -23.87 -4.11
N ILE A 234 13.68 -22.77 -4.12
CA ILE A 234 13.75 -21.69 -5.10
C ILE A 234 14.48 -20.50 -4.50
N GLU A 235 15.47 -20.02 -5.24
CA GLU A 235 16.17 -18.78 -4.92
C GLU A 235 15.22 -17.58 -5.08
N PRO A 236 15.15 -16.68 -4.08
CA PRO A 236 14.34 -15.48 -4.19
C PRO A 236 14.87 -14.57 -5.30
N SER A 237 13.97 -14.03 -6.12
CA SER A 237 14.36 -12.98 -7.08
C SER A 237 14.71 -11.70 -6.32
N GLU A 238 15.72 -10.98 -6.78
CA GLU A 238 15.90 -9.58 -6.40
C GLU A 238 14.79 -8.76 -7.06
N ILE A 239 13.96 -8.11 -6.24
CA ILE A 239 12.79 -7.36 -6.70
C ILE A 239 12.91 -5.95 -6.12
N ASN A 240 12.81 -4.95 -6.99
CA ASN A 240 12.77 -3.56 -6.54
C ASN A 240 11.40 -3.22 -5.93
N GLU A 241 11.34 -2.15 -5.14
CA GLU A 241 10.11 -1.73 -4.45
C GLU A 241 8.95 -1.43 -5.40
N THR A 242 9.23 -0.95 -6.62
CA THR A 242 8.21 -0.69 -7.65
C THR A 242 7.52 -1.98 -8.07
N ARG A 243 8.30 -3.00 -8.45
CA ARG A 243 7.79 -4.30 -8.89
C ARG A 243 7.11 -5.05 -7.74
N LYS A 244 7.66 -4.96 -6.52
CA LYS A 244 7.02 -5.50 -5.32
C LYS A 244 5.64 -4.89 -5.10
N THR A 245 5.54 -3.57 -5.18
CA THR A 245 4.28 -2.83 -5.09
C THR A 245 3.29 -3.24 -6.18
N GLU A 246 3.74 -3.39 -7.43
CA GLU A 246 2.90 -3.88 -8.53
C GLU A 246 2.31 -5.26 -8.24
N ILE A 247 3.13 -6.20 -7.77
CA ILE A 247 2.69 -7.57 -7.47
C ILE A 247 1.69 -7.58 -6.32
N VAL A 248 2.00 -6.86 -5.23
CA VAL A 248 1.09 -6.75 -4.08
C VAL A 248 -0.26 -6.14 -4.51
N ASN A 249 -0.23 -5.08 -5.31
CA ASN A 249 -1.44 -4.44 -5.82
C ASN A 249 -2.22 -5.36 -6.75
N LEU A 250 -1.55 -6.12 -7.63
CA LEU A 250 -2.22 -7.09 -8.50
C LEU A 250 -2.97 -8.14 -7.68
N VAL A 251 -2.31 -8.71 -6.66
CA VAL A 251 -2.95 -9.69 -5.76
C VAL A 251 -4.12 -9.06 -5.01
N ALA A 252 -3.95 -7.85 -4.46
CA ALA A 252 -5.00 -7.15 -3.74
C ALA A 252 -6.21 -6.82 -4.64
N GLU A 253 -5.99 -6.42 -5.90
CA GLU A 253 -7.02 -6.13 -6.89
C GLU A 253 -7.82 -7.38 -7.27
N THR A 254 -7.21 -8.57 -7.30
CA THR A 254 -7.99 -9.82 -7.50
C THR A 254 -8.96 -10.10 -6.37
N PHE A 255 -8.73 -9.54 -5.18
CA PHE A 255 -9.58 -9.76 -4.02
C PHE A 255 -10.61 -8.64 -3.84
N ASN A 256 -10.17 -7.38 -3.92
CA ASN A 256 -11.01 -6.19 -3.85
C ASN A 256 -10.60 -5.21 -4.94
N ASP A 257 -11.37 -5.20 -6.02
CA ASP A 257 -11.21 -4.28 -7.15
C ASP A 257 -11.91 -2.93 -6.92
N LYS A 258 -12.72 -2.79 -5.85
CA LYS A 258 -13.60 -1.63 -5.57
C LYS A 258 -13.00 -0.67 -4.54
N THR A 259 -11.73 -0.33 -4.71
CA THR A 259 -11.05 0.63 -3.83
C THR A 259 -11.39 2.06 -4.20
N ILE A 260 -11.41 2.93 -3.20
CA ILE A 260 -11.61 4.36 -3.39
C ILE A 260 -10.25 4.97 -3.69
N ARG A 261 -10.12 5.67 -4.83
CA ARG A 261 -8.84 6.23 -5.27
C ARG A 261 -9.00 7.68 -5.67
N TRP A 262 -7.89 8.42 -5.63
CA TRP A 262 -7.80 9.76 -6.19
C TRP A 262 -7.51 9.69 -7.69
N TYR A 263 -8.18 10.54 -8.45
CA TYR A 263 -8.03 10.68 -9.89
C TYR A 263 -7.91 12.16 -10.24
N VAL A 264 -7.44 12.43 -11.45
CA VAL A 264 -7.36 13.78 -12.00
C VAL A 264 -8.17 13.83 -13.28
N MET A 265 -9.04 14.83 -13.38
CA MET A 265 -9.68 15.19 -14.64
C MET A 265 -9.17 16.55 -15.13
N LYS A 266 -9.07 16.69 -16.46
CA LYS A 266 -8.84 17.94 -17.15
C LYS A 266 -10.17 18.50 -17.62
N LEU A 267 -10.51 19.69 -17.14
CA LEU A 267 -11.71 20.43 -17.55
C LEU A 267 -11.54 20.94 -18.99
N ARG A 268 -12.63 20.92 -19.75
CA ARG A 268 -12.66 21.53 -21.09
C ARG A 268 -12.76 23.05 -21.00
N THR A 269 -12.49 23.72 -22.11
CA THR A 269 -12.52 25.18 -22.20
C THR A 269 -13.89 25.72 -21.78
N GLY A 270 -13.89 26.68 -20.85
CA GLY A 270 -15.12 27.32 -20.35
C GLY A 270 -15.84 26.55 -19.24
N VAL A 271 -15.37 25.37 -18.85
CA VAL A 271 -15.96 24.57 -17.76
C VAL A 271 -15.24 24.86 -16.45
N THR A 272 -16.01 25.08 -15.40
CA THR A 272 -15.55 25.28 -14.03
C THR A 272 -15.82 24.06 -13.15
N PRO A 273 -15.13 23.92 -12.00
CA PRO A 273 -15.45 22.87 -11.03
C PRO A 273 -16.92 22.89 -10.58
N ASP A 274 -17.49 24.09 -10.45
CA ASP A 274 -18.87 24.28 -10.00
C ASP A 274 -19.88 23.69 -11.01
N ASP A 275 -19.59 23.78 -12.31
CA ASP A 275 -20.41 23.16 -13.38
C ASP A 275 -20.44 21.63 -13.25
N ILE A 276 -19.31 21.02 -12.89
CA ILE A 276 -19.23 19.57 -12.65
C ILE A 276 -20.07 19.20 -11.45
N THR A 277 -19.92 19.90 -10.32
CA THR A 277 -20.71 19.63 -9.11
C THR A 277 -22.21 19.87 -9.32
N GLY A 278 -22.59 20.90 -10.08
CA GLY A 278 -23.98 21.21 -10.39
C GLY A 278 -24.65 20.18 -11.30
N SER A 279 -23.87 19.49 -12.14
CA SER A 279 -24.37 18.43 -13.03
C SER A 279 -24.72 17.11 -12.32
N LEU A 280 -24.31 16.96 -11.05
CA LEU A 280 -24.51 15.72 -10.32
C LEU A 280 -25.95 15.55 -9.85
N PRO A 281 -26.49 14.31 -9.83
CA PRO A 281 -27.78 14.04 -9.22
C PRO A 281 -27.71 14.31 -7.71
N HIS A 282 -28.58 15.19 -7.22
CA HIS A 282 -28.68 15.58 -5.82
C HIS A 282 -29.66 14.64 -5.10
N GLY A 283 -29.29 14.18 -3.89
CA GLY A 283 -30.16 13.37 -3.02
C GLY A 283 -29.44 12.19 -2.36
N ASP A 284 -30.04 11.65 -1.29
CA ASP A 284 -29.44 10.60 -0.46
C ASP A 284 -29.22 9.26 -1.20
N ASN A 285 -29.94 9.03 -2.30
CA ASN A 285 -29.80 7.87 -3.18
C ASN A 285 -28.84 8.12 -4.37
N SER A 286 -28.03 9.17 -4.34
CA SER A 286 -27.06 9.44 -5.40
C SER A 286 -26.04 8.29 -5.51
N PRO A 287 -25.78 7.74 -6.71
CA PRO A 287 -24.77 6.69 -6.90
C PRO A 287 -23.34 7.16 -6.56
N TYR A 288 -23.16 8.48 -6.44
CA TYR A 288 -21.90 9.16 -6.20
C TYR A 288 -21.77 9.71 -4.77
N LYS A 289 -22.46 9.13 -3.77
CA LYS A 289 -22.36 9.56 -2.35
C LYS A 289 -20.93 9.58 -1.79
N GLU A 290 -20.06 8.74 -2.33
CA GLU A 290 -18.63 8.63 -1.95
C GLU A 290 -17.72 9.60 -2.74
N LEU A 291 -18.27 10.36 -3.69
CA LEU A 291 -17.51 11.27 -4.56
C LEU A 291 -17.09 12.50 -3.77
N SER A 292 -15.79 12.78 -3.72
CA SER A 292 -15.27 14.05 -3.22
C SER A 292 -14.40 14.74 -4.25
N PHE A 293 -14.35 16.07 -4.20
CA PHE A 293 -13.55 16.88 -5.10
C PHE A 293 -12.48 17.64 -4.33
N TYR A 294 -11.34 17.85 -4.97
CA TYR A 294 -10.28 18.71 -4.46
C TYR A 294 -9.78 19.63 -5.58
N TYR A 295 -9.95 20.94 -5.37
CA TYR A 295 -9.51 21.97 -6.30
C TYR A 295 -8.60 22.99 -5.59
N PRO A 296 -7.27 22.90 -5.75
CA PRO A 296 -6.36 23.77 -5.02
C PRO A 296 -6.43 25.21 -5.53
N VAL A 297 -6.71 26.17 -4.64
CA VAL A 297 -6.77 27.61 -4.94
C VAL A 297 -5.86 28.42 -4.00
N ARG A 298 -5.16 29.42 -4.54
CA ARG A 298 -4.32 30.39 -3.82
C ARG A 298 -4.98 31.76 -3.74
N LYS A 299 -4.83 32.46 -2.61
CA LYS A 299 -5.23 33.86 -2.46
C LYS A 299 -4.17 34.75 -3.12
N ASN A 300 -4.51 35.39 -4.23
CA ASN A 300 -3.73 36.47 -4.82
C ASN A 300 -4.28 37.81 -4.34
N VAL A 301 -3.55 38.49 -3.47
CA VAL A 301 -3.84 39.87 -3.09
C VAL A 301 -3.15 40.78 -4.10
N ARG A 302 -3.92 41.39 -4.99
CA ARG A 302 -3.40 42.41 -5.91
C ARG A 302 -3.91 43.78 -5.48
N ARG A 303 -2.99 44.74 -5.38
CA ARG A 303 -3.33 46.15 -5.16
C ARG A 303 -3.93 46.69 -6.46
N ASN A 304 -5.12 47.27 -6.38
CA ASN A 304 -5.83 47.71 -7.57
C ASN A 304 -5.12 48.96 -8.15
N ASN A 305 -4.67 48.93 -9.40
CA ASN A 305 -3.92 50.04 -10.01
C ASN A 305 -4.73 51.34 -10.14
N LYS A 306 -6.07 51.27 -10.08
CA LYS A 306 -6.96 52.44 -10.17
C LYS A 306 -7.28 53.09 -8.82
N ASP A 307 -7.21 52.34 -7.71
CA ASP A 307 -7.53 52.82 -6.37
C ASP A 307 -6.48 52.30 -5.37
N LYS A 308 -5.46 53.11 -5.07
CA LYS A 308 -4.32 52.76 -4.20
C LYS A 308 -4.69 52.31 -2.77
N LYS A 309 -5.97 52.42 -2.38
CA LYS A 309 -6.53 52.07 -1.05
C LYS A 309 -7.26 50.72 -0.98
N LYS A 310 -7.61 50.06 -2.09
CA LYS A 310 -8.34 48.77 -2.05
C LYS A 310 -7.44 47.60 -2.46
N MET A 311 -7.08 46.76 -1.49
CA MET A 311 -6.54 45.43 -1.75
C MET A 311 -7.67 44.53 -2.24
N VAL A 312 -7.52 43.94 -3.43
CA VAL A 312 -8.49 42.97 -3.96
C VAL A 312 -7.89 41.58 -3.79
N THR A 313 -8.49 40.77 -2.92
CA THR A 313 -8.17 39.36 -2.74
C THR A 313 -8.91 38.56 -3.81
N ARG A 314 -8.18 37.92 -4.73
CA ARG A 314 -8.74 36.98 -5.72
C ARG A 314 -8.25 35.57 -5.43
N MET A 315 -9.15 34.61 -5.32
CA MET A 315 -8.80 33.19 -5.34
C MET A 315 -8.45 32.79 -6.77
N VAL A 316 -7.22 32.34 -7.00
CA VAL A 316 -6.73 31.88 -8.31
C VAL A 316 -6.34 30.41 -8.16
N PRO A 317 -6.73 29.52 -9.09
CA PRO A 317 -6.35 28.12 -9.01
C PRO A 317 -4.83 27.94 -9.03
N TYR A 318 -4.35 26.98 -8.24
CA TYR A 318 -2.96 26.57 -8.22
C TYR A 318 -2.62 25.80 -9.51
N LEU A 319 -3.52 24.92 -9.94
CA LEU A 319 -3.47 24.21 -11.22
C LEU A 319 -4.74 24.50 -12.04
N PRO A 320 -4.74 25.53 -12.90
CA PRO A 320 -5.90 25.88 -13.72
C PRO A 320 -6.34 24.71 -14.61
N GLY A 321 -7.65 24.41 -14.60
CA GLY A 321 -8.25 23.39 -15.48
C GLY A 321 -8.00 21.94 -15.06
N LEU A 322 -7.37 21.68 -13.91
CA LEU A 322 -7.24 20.35 -13.33
C LEU A 322 -8.07 20.24 -12.05
N LEU A 323 -8.97 19.26 -12.01
CA LEU A 323 -9.79 18.96 -10.85
C LEU A 323 -9.45 17.55 -10.35
N PHE A 324 -9.12 17.44 -9.07
CA PHE A 324 -8.92 16.14 -8.44
C PHE A 324 -10.26 15.65 -7.91
N PHE A 325 -10.50 14.36 -8.03
CA PHE A 325 -11.69 13.75 -7.48
C PHE A 325 -11.37 12.38 -6.89
N ARG A 326 -12.11 12.00 -5.87
CA ARG A 326 -11.98 10.73 -5.19
C ARG A 326 -13.23 9.91 -5.44
N LEU A 327 -13.07 8.70 -5.96
CA LEU A 327 -14.19 7.82 -6.27
C LEU A 327 -13.76 6.36 -6.27
N ARG A 328 -14.73 5.46 -6.08
CA ARG A 328 -14.53 4.03 -6.26
C ARG A 328 -14.20 3.70 -7.73
N SER A 329 -13.15 2.91 -7.94
CA SER A 329 -12.63 2.50 -9.26
C SER A 329 -13.70 2.03 -10.26
N ASP A 330 -14.63 1.18 -9.84
CA ASP A 330 -15.71 0.62 -10.66
C ASP A 330 -16.77 1.64 -11.09
N LYS A 331 -16.87 2.78 -10.38
CA LYS A 331 -17.82 3.86 -10.69
C LYS A 331 -17.21 4.92 -11.61
N VAL A 332 -15.88 5.01 -11.72
CA VAL A 332 -15.19 6.05 -12.51
C VAL A 332 -15.61 6.04 -13.98
N GLY A 333 -15.71 4.85 -14.58
CA GLY A 333 -16.12 4.73 -15.99
C GLY A 333 -17.49 5.36 -16.25
N LYS A 334 -18.49 5.01 -15.42
CA LYS A 334 -19.85 5.56 -15.53
C LYS A 334 -19.89 7.07 -15.25
N PHE A 335 -19.15 7.52 -14.24
CA PHE A 335 -19.04 8.94 -13.91
C PHE A 335 -18.46 9.74 -15.09
N MET A 336 -17.33 9.30 -15.65
CA MET A 336 -16.67 9.98 -16.76
C MET A 336 -17.49 9.96 -18.04
N SER A 337 -18.27 8.91 -18.30
CA SER A 337 -19.20 8.89 -19.44
C SER A 337 -20.29 9.95 -19.30
N GLY A 338 -20.76 10.22 -18.07
CA GLY A 338 -21.78 11.24 -17.81
C GLY A 338 -21.29 12.68 -17.99
N ILE A 339 -20.00 12.94 -17.71
CA ILE A 339 -19.39 14.28 -17.77
C ILE A 339 -18.41 14.47 -18.94
N GLY A 340 -18.40 13.57 -19.92
CA GLY A 340 -17.39 13.55 -21.00
C GLY A 340 -17.39 14.80 -21.90
N ASN A 341 -18.53 15.49 -21.97
CA ASN A 341 -18.68 16.80 -22.62
C ASN A 341 -18.09 17.96 -21.81
N MET A 342 -17.81 17.77 -20.52
CA MET A 342 -17.29 18.78 -19.59
C MET A 342 -15.81 18.55 -19.24
N ALA A 343 -15.39 17.30 -19.09
CA ALA A 343 -14.03 16.93 -18.69
C ALA A 343 -13.59 15.58 -19.26
N TRP A 344 -12.29 15.29 -19.18
CA TRP A 344 -11.74 13.96 -19.45
C TRP A 344 -10.72 13.57 -18.37
N CYS A 345 -10.56 12.27 -18.10
CA CYS A 345 -9.69 11.74 -17.05
C CYS A 345 -8.47 11.04 -17.66
N TYR A 346 -7.32 11.18 -17.00
CA TYR A 346 -6.08 10.54 -17.44
C TYR A 346 -6.15 9.02 -17.33
N ARG A 347 -5.50 8.31 -18.25
CA ARG A 347 -5.39 6.85 -18.33
C ARG A 347 -3.92 6.43 -18.34
N ARG A 348 -3.63 5.20 -17.91
CA ARG A 348 -2.24 4.70 -17.85
C ARG A 348 -1.57 4.66 -19.22
N THR A 349 -2.35 4.30 -20.25
CA THR A 349 -1.96 4.34 -21.64
C THR A 349 -3.02 5.09 -22.44
N ASN A 350 -2.67 5.55 -23.64
CA ASN A 350 -3.56 6.35 -24.49
C ASN A 350 -4.66 5.53 -25.20
N SER A 351 -4.98 4.33 -24.70
CA SER A 351 -6.01 3.45 -25.24
C SER A 351 -7.36 3.66 -24.53
N PRO A 352 -8.51 3.62 -25.24
CA PRO A 352 -9.85 3.69 -24.64
C PRO A 352 -10.10 2.59 -23.59
N ASP A 353 -9.50 1.41 -23.76
CA ASP A 353 -9.64 0.28 -22.85
C ASP A 353 -8.63 0.32 -21.69
N SER A 354 -7.70 1.28 -21.71
CA SER A 354 -6.73 1.43 -20.64
C SER A 354 -7.41 1.86 -19.34
N PRO A 355 -7.03 1.28 -18.19
CA PRO A 355 -7.53 1.75 -16.90
C PRO A 355 -7.17 3.23 -16.65
N TYR A 356 -8.01 3.92 -15.89
CA TYR A 356 -7.75 5.28 -15.43
C TYR A 356 -6.52 5.33 -14.52
N SER A 357 -5.74 6.40 -14.66
CA SER A 357 -4.60 6.67 -13.80
C SER A 357 -5.08 7.22 -12.47
N TYR A 358 -4.61 6.65 -11.37
CA TYR A 358 -4.93 7.10 -10.03
C TYR A 358 -3.70 7.67 -9.32
N ILE A 359 -3.94 8.52 -8.33
CA ILE A 359 -2.95 9.06 -7.40
C ILE A 359 -3.11 8.29 -6.09
N THR A 360 -1.99 7.90 -5.49
CA THR A 360 -1.99 7.19 -4.21
C THR A 360 -2.40 8.15 -3.08
N GLN A 361 -2.96 7.64 -1.98
CA GLN A 361 -3.35 8.50 -0.86
C GLN A 361 -2.14 9.25 -0.29
N HIS A 362 -0.98 8.59 -0.25
CA HIS A 362 0.29 9.18 0.21
C HIS A 362 0.75 10.34 -0.67
N GLU A 363 0.76 10.18 -1.99
CA GLU A 363 1.12 11.25 -2.93
C GLU A 363 0.14 12.41 -2.83
N MET A 364 -1.16 12.12 -2.74
CA MET A 364 -2.18 13.15 -2.61
C MET A 364 -2.04 13.92 -1.29
N THR A 365 -1.77 13.22 -0.19
CA THR A 365 -1.52 13.83 1.12
C THR A 365 -0.26 14.70 1.09
N ARG A 366 0.83 14.24 0.45
CA ARG A 366 2.04 15.04 0.25
C ARG A 366 1.76 16.29 -0.58
N PHE A 367 0.99 16.17 -1.66
CA PHE A 367 0.59 17.29 -2.51
C PHE A 367 -0.25 18.32 -1.75
N GLN A 368 -1.26 17.85 -0.99
CA GLN A 368 -2.11 18.70 -0.14
C GLN A 368 -1.31 19.43 0.94
N ARG A 369 -0.36 18.73 1.60
CA ARG A 369 0.57 19.33 2.57
C ARG A 369 1.45 20.38 1.92
N HIS A 370 1.99 20.11 0.74
CA HIS A 370 2.84 21.07 0.01
C HIS A 370 2.07 22.35 -0.37
N ILE A 371 0.78 22.22 -0.70
CA ILE A 371 -0.09 23.36 -1.04
C ILE A 371 -0.59 24.10 0.23
N GLY A 372 -0.44 23.50 1.42
CA GLY A 372 -0.87 24.09 2.69
C GLY A 372 -2.37 24.02 2.95
N LYS A 373 -3.10 23.08 2.31
CA LYS A 373 -4.55 22.90 2.51
C LYS A 373 -4.90 21.41 2.60
N LEU A 374 -5.23 20.95 3.81
CA LEU A 374 -5.48 19.52 4.09
C LEU A 374 -6.82 18.99 3.54
N THR A 375 -7.93 19.74 3.57
CA THR A 375 -9.22 19.41 2.88
C THR A 375 -10.14 20.65 2.81
N SER A 376 -11.26 20.57 2.09
CA SER A 376 -12.34 21.58 2.03
C SER A 376 -13.14 21.74 3.32
N ASP A 377 -13.01 20.78 4.22
CA ASP A 377 -13.82 20.56 5.43
C ASP A 377 -12.98 20.73 6.71
N ILE A 378 -11.68 20.96 6.54
CA ILE A 378 -10.79 21.44 7.59
C ILE A 378 -10.44 22.88 7.22
N GLU A 379 -11.31 23.82 7.59
CA GLU A 379 -10.81 25.14 7.94
C GLU A 379 -9.89 24.92 9.14
N ILE A 380 -8.58 25.08 8.92
CA ILE A 380 -7.70 25.45 10.03
C ILE A 380 -8.19 26.84 10.42
N GLU A 381 -9.21 26.90 11.29
CA GLU A 381 -9.50 28.11 12.03
C GLU A 381 -8.22 28.42 12.81
N LEU A 382 -7.49 29.43 12.31
CA LEU A 382 -6.55 30.18 13.10
C LEU A 382 -7.36 30.79 14.25
N ILE A 383 -7.52 30.03 15.33
CA ILE A 383 -7.84 30.61 16.63
C ILE A 383 -6.66 31.53 16.91
N ASN A 384 -6.91 32.84 16.83
CA ASN A 384 -5.95 33.93 16.98
C ASN A 384 -4.88 33.59 18.04
N HIS A 385 -3.74 33.05 17.62
CA HIS A 385 -2.57 32.99 18.48
C HIS A 385 -2.08 34.42 18.63
N ARG A 386 -1.95 34.88 19.88
CA ARG A 386 -1.33 36.17 20.21
C ARG A 386 -0.03 36.31 19.42
N GLN A 387 0.11 37.40 18.68
CA GLN A 387 1.36 37.74 18.01
C GLN A 387 2.50 37.68 19.03
N ALA A 388 3.54 36.90 18.72
CA ALA A 388 4.71 36.80 19.57
C ALA A 388 5.48 38.13 19.56
N ASN A 389 5.70 38.68 20.74
CA ASN A 389 6.46 39.89 20.97
C ASN A 389 7.93 39.58 21.20
N ILE A 390 8.77 40.59 21.03
CA ILE A 390 10.17 40.53 21.43
C ILE A 390 10.23 40.23 22.93
N GLY A 391 10.87 39.12 23.30
CA GLY A 391 10.96 38.60 24.66
C GLY A 391 10.17 37.31 24.91
N ASP A 392 9.24 36.94 24.02
CA ASP A 392 8.39 35.76 24.22
C ASP A 392 9.16 34.46 24.00
N LYS A 393 8.91 33.48 24.88
CA LYS A 393 9.37 32.09 24.71
C LYS A 393 8.44 31.39 23.74
N VAL A 394 9.03 30.80 22.70
CA VAL A 394 8.28 30.15 21.64
C VAL A 394 8.88 28.79 21.30
N LYS A 395 8.03 27.88 20.85
CA LYS A 395 8.38 26.56 20.34
C LYS A 395 8.06 26.51 18.85
N ILE A 396 9.00 26.02 18.04
CA ILE A 396 8.80 25.90 16.60
C ILE A 396 8.12 24.55 16.33
N ASN A 397 6.95 24.57 15.70
CA ASN A 397 6.20 23.40 15.29
C ASN A 397 6.03 23.42 13.76
N GLY A 398 6.72 22.55 13.04
CA GLY A 398 6.78 22.53 11.57
C GLY A 398 7.85 23.47 11.01
N GLY A 399 8.33 23.18 9.79
CA GLY A 399 9.48 23.87 9.18
C GLY A 399 10.76 23.04 9.09
N GLY A 400 10.67 21.72 9.23
CA GLY A 400 11.80 20.82 8.99
C GLY A 400 12.77 20.76 10.16
N LEU A 401 14.04 21.15 9.94
CA LEU A 401 15.17 20.86 10.84
C LEU A 401 15.04 21.42 12.28
N LEU A 402 14.13 22.38 12.50
CA LEU A 402 13.94 23.11 13.76
C LEU A 402 12.64 22.72 14.49
N ASP A 403 11.92 21.72 13.99
CA ASP A 403 10.67 21.24 14.58
C ASP A 403 10.90 20.69 16.00
N GLY A 404 10.12 21.19 16.96
CA GLY A 404 10.17 20.85 18.37
C GLY A 404 11.15 21.67 19.22
N MET A 405 11.93 22.59 18.65
CA MET A 405 12.90 23.40 19.40
C MET A 405 12.28 24.65 20.05
N GLU A 406 12.74 24.98 21.26
CA GLU A 406 12.32 26.17 22.01
C GLU A 406 13.33 27.32 21.84
N GLY A 407 12.85 28.57 21.77
CA GLY A 407 13.65 29.77 21.57
C GLY A 407 13.00 31.03 22.15
N ILE A 408 13.73 32.15 22.17
CA ILE A 408 13.23 33.46 22.62
C ILE A 408 13.30 34.45 21.46
N VAL A 409 12.21 35.17 21.19
CA VAL A 409 12.16 36.17 20.11
C VAL A 409 12.97 37.42 20.52
N ARG A 410 14.06 37.77 19.82
CA ARG A 410 14.87 38.97 20.14
C ARG A 410 14.78 40.14 19.17
N GLU A 411 14.47 39.91 17.90
CA GLU A 411 14.41 40.97 16.89
C GLU A 411 13.37 40.63 15.82
N ILE A 412 12.67 41.66 15.30
CA ILE A 412 11.68 41.53 14.24
C ILE A 412 11.99 42.62 13.20
N CYS A 413 12.68 42.26 12.11
CA CYS A 413 12.93 43.20 11.00
C CYS A 413 11.76 43.15 10.00
N ASN A 414 11.12 44.29 9.76
CA ASN A 414 10.05 44.44 8.76
C ASN A 414 10.56 45.26 7.57
N THR A 415 10.93 44.58 6.48
CA THR A 415 11.11 45.27 5.19
C THR A 415 10.23 44.70 4.08
N ASP A 416 9.94 43.39 4.06
CA ASP A 416 9.09 42.77 3.02
C ASP A 416 7.99 41.84 3.57
N GLY A 417 7.65 41.96 4.86
CA GLY A 417 6.69 41.07 5.54
C GLY A 417 7.27 39.71 5.95
N THR A 418 8.57 39.49 5.77
CA THR A 418 9.32 38.35 6.33
C THR A 418 10.05 38.77 7.61
N ARG A 419 9.92 37.97 8.68
CA ARG A 419 10.60 38.18 9.98
C ARG A 419 11.79 37.23 10.12
N THR A 420 12.91 37.74 10.64
CA THR A 420 14.12 36.94 10.93
C THR A 420 14.18 36.62 12.41
N TYR A 421 14.31 35.34 12.78
CA TYR A 421 14.34 34.89 14.17
C TYR A 421 15.76 34.43 14.56
N VAL A 422 16.22 34.79 15.75
CA VAL A 422 17.51 34.33 16.31
C VAL A 422 17.25 33.32 17.41
N LEU A 423 17.58 32.05 17.17
CA LEU A 423 17.38 30.96 18.13
C LEU A 423 18.58 30.84 19.09
N ARG A 424 18.32 30.70 20.39
CA ARG A 424 19.34 30.47 21.42
C ARG A 424 19.41 28.97 21.70
N LEU A 425 20.57 28.35 21.47
CA LEU A 425 20.76 26.91 21.73
C LEU A 425 21.28 26.63 23.15
N SER A 426 21.93 27.58 23.83
CA SER A 426 22.38 27.45 25.23
C SER A 426 22.59 28.81 25.93
N GLU A 427 22.97 28.81 27.20
CA GLU A 427 23.21 30.07 27.93
C GLU A 427 24.31 30.95 27.34
N THR A 428 25.27 30.36 26.64
CA THR A 428 26.46 31.06 26.11
C THR A 428 26.65 30.95 24.59
N SER A 429 25.82 30.16 23.89
CA SER A 429 25.94 29.93 22.44
C SER A 429 24.69 30.34 21.67
N PHE A 430 24.90 31.11 20.59
CA PHE A 430 23.85 31.59 19.69
C PHE A 430 24.17 31.19 18.25
N ILE A 431 23.16 30.78 17.48
CA ILE A 431 23.29 30.68 16.01
C ILE A 431 22.56 31.88 15.40
N ARG A 432 23.34 32.81 14.84
CA ARG A 432 22.82 33.86 13.95
C ARG A 432 22.95 33.35 12.52
N TRP A 433 21.86 32.83 11.96
CA TRP A 433 21.75 32.63 10.52
C TRP A 433 20.98 33.81 9.93
N ASN A 434 21.58 34.49 8.96
CA ASN A 434 20.96 35.66 8.32
C ASN A 434 19.85 35.30 7.31
N ASP A 435 19.43 34.03 7.18
CA ASP A 435 18.45 33.61 6.17
C ASP A 435 17.47 32.50 6.63
N ILE A 436 17.09 32.45 7.91
CA ILE A 436 16.00 31.55 8.34
C ILE A 436 14.69 32.34 8.40
N ARG A 437 13.89 32.17 7.34
CA ARG A 437 12.49 32.62 7.27
C ARG A 437 11.60 31.54 7.86
N VAL A 438 11.12 31.73 9.09
CA VAL A 438 10.09 30.87 9.69
C VAL A 438 8.75 31.55 9.49
N GLU A 439 7.80 30.85 8.88
CA GLU A 439 6.44 31.35 8.75
C GLU A 439 5.72 31.28 10.11
N GLU A 440 4.89 32.28 10.42
CA GLU A 440 4.18 32.42 11.70
C GLU A 440 3.30 31.20 12.03
N ALA A 441 2.90 30.43 11.00
CA ALA A 441 2.14 29.19 11.12
C ALA A 441 2.87 28.08 11.88
N PHE A 442 4.18 28.23 12.11
CA PHE A 442 5.02 27.21 12.72
C PHE A 442 5.53 27.60 14.11
N ILE A 443 4.91 28.56 14.79
CA ILE A 443 5.37 29.08 16.08
C ILE A 443 4.26 28.97 17.12
N GLU A 444 4.56 28.31 18.24
CA GLU A 444 3.68 28.17 19.41
C GLU A 444 4.30 28.89 20.62
N HIS A 445 3.51 29.47 21.52
CA HIS A 445 4.02 30.07 22.76
C HIS A 445 4.37 28.97 23.77
N ALA A 446 5.61 28.96 24.25
CA ALA A 446 6.00 28.11 25.35
C ALA A 446 5.65 28.84 26.66
N GLY A 447 4.66 28.31 27.38
CA GLY A 447 4.23 28.83 28.69
C GLY A 447 5.32 28.79 29.75
#